data_AF-A0A3P7R7G9-F1
#
_entry.id   AF-A0A3P7R7G9-F1
#
_cell.length_a   1.000
_cell.length_b   1.000
_cell.length_c   1.000
_cell.angle_alpha   90.00
_cell.angle_beta   90.00
_cell.angle_gamma   90.00
#
_symmetry.space_group_name_H-M   'P 1'
#
loop_
_entity.id
_entity.type
_entity.pdbx_description
1 polymer ?
#
loop_
_entity_poly.entity_id
_entity_poly.type
_entity_poly.pdbx_seq_one_letter_code
_entity_poly.pdbx_strand_id
1 'polypeptide(L)' 'MGGGEGKCLYIDTEGTFRPERLLAVAERYGLSGSDVLDNVAYARAYNTDHQMELLINAAAMMSESR' A
#
# COMPACT_ATOMS: atom_id res chain seq x y z
N MET A 1 -7.97 -16.09 11.35
CA MET A 1 -7.64 -14.82 10.67
C MET A 1 -8.55 -14.71 9.45
N GLY A 2 -9.05 -13.52 9.11
CA GLY A 2 -10.06 -13.29 8.06
C GLY A 2 -9.64 -12.21 7.07
N GLY A 3 -8.37 -12.20 6.68
CA GLY A 3 -7.81 -11.26 5.69
C GLY A 3 -7.98 -11.75 4.25
N GLY A 4 -7.55 -10.92 3.29
CA GLY A 4 -7.63 -11.24 1.86
C GLY A 4 -6.36 -11.85 1.25
N GLU A 5 -5.34 -12.14 2.06
CA GLU A 5 -4.05 -12.74 1.63
C GLU A 5 -3.40 -12.07 0.41
N GLY A 6 -3.59 -10.76 0.26
CA GLY A 6 -3.09 -9.98 -0.87
C GLY A 6 -2.21 -8.80 -0.44
N LYS A 7 -1.51 -8.21 -1.42
CA LYS A 7 -0.80 -6.94 -1.26
C LYS A 7 -1.77 -5.76 -1.23
N CYS A 8 -1.30 -4.61 -0.75
CA CYS A 8 -2.05 -3.37 -0.70
C CYS A 8 -1.36 -2.29 -1.55
N LEU A 9 -2.14 -1.48 -2.25
CA LEU A 9 -1.67 -0.24 -2.86
C LEU A 9 -2.23 0.94 -2.05
N TYR A 10 -1.35 1.85 -1.63
CA TYR A 10 -1.70 3.06 -0.90
C TYR A 10 -1.31 4.31 -1.71
N ILE A 11 -2.31 5.03 -2.23
CA ILE A 11 -2.10 6.33 -2.90
C ILE A 11 -2.39 7.44 -1.89
N ASP A 12 -1.37 8.20 -1.54
CA ASP A 12 -1.45 9.27 -0.54
C ASP A 12 -1.48 10.63 -1.21
N THR A 13 -2.62 11.32 -1.08
CA THR A 13 -2.86 12.65 -1.66
C THR A 13 -2.40 13.78 -0.73
N GLU A 14 -2.17 13.50 0.55
CA GLU A 14 -1.98 14.52 1.58
C GLU A 14 -0.64 14.39 2.32
N GLY A 15 0.16 13.37 2.02
CA GLY A 15 1.43 13.12 2.71
C GLY A 15 1.24 12.61 4.15
N THR A 16 0.11 11.97 4.44
CA THR A 16 -0.26 11.54 5.80
C THR A 16 0.10 10.08 6.09
N PHE A 17 0.59 9.33 5.11
CA PHE A 17 1.05 7.96 5.30
C PHE A 17 2.25 7.91 6.26
N ARG A 18 2.20 6.98 7.22
CA ARG A 18 3.21 6.78 8.27
C ARG A 18 3.46 5.27 8.43
N PRO A 19 4.59 4.72 7.93
CA PRO A 19 4.91 3.30 8.02
C PRO A 19 4.88 2.75 9.45
N GLU A 20 5.19 3.58 10.44
CA GLU A 20 5.23 3.19 11.86
C GLU A 20 3.85 2.75 12.35
N ARG A 21 2.77 3.28 11.77
CA ARG A 21 1.40 2.84 12.08
C ARG A 21 1.14 1.41 11.64
N LEU A 22 1.73 0.97 10.53
CA LEU A 22 1.62 -0.41 10.05
C LEU A 22 2.40 -1.36 10.96
N LEU A 23 3.58 -0.95 11.45
CA LEU A 23 4.37 -1.73 12.39
C LEU A 23 3.61 -2.00 13.70
N ALA A 24 2.91 -1.00 14.25
CA ALA A 24 2.09 -1.17 15.44
C ALA A 24 0.91 -2.14 15.22
N VAL A 25 0.31 -2.13 14.01
CA VAL A 25 -0.74 -3.08 13.64
C VAL A 25 -0.16 -4.49 13.44
N ALA A 26 1.01 -4.61 12.80
CA ALA A 26 1.70 -5.88 12.59
C ALA A 26 1.97 -6.58 13.93
N GLU A 27 2.48 -5.85 14.92
CA GLU A 27 2.73 -6.35 16.28
C GLU A 27 1.45 -6.91 16.92
N ARG A 28 0.33 -6.20 16.83
CA ARG A 28 -0.97 -6.65 17.37
C ARG A 28 -1.42 -7.99 16.78
N TYR A 29 -1.11 -8.24 15.51
CA TYR A 29 -1.48 -9.48 14.82
C TYR A 29 -0.38 -10.54 14.82
N GLY A 30 0.77 -10.28 15.46
CA GLY A 30 1.93 -11.19 15.47
C GLY A 30 2.57 -11.37 14.10
N LEU A 31 2.48 -10.37 13.23
CA LEU A 31 3.05 -10.39 11.88
C LEU A 31 4.45 -9.78 11.85
N SER A 32 5.27 -10.23 10.90
CA SER A 32 6.55 -9.61 10.61
C SER A 32 6.35 -8.19 10.08
N GLY A 33 6.96 -7.20 10.74
CA GLY A 33 6.88 -5.80 10.34
C GLY A 33 7.48 -5.54 8.96
N SER A 34 8.60 -6.19 8.62
CA SER A 34 9.22 -6.08 7.30
C SER A 34 8.30 -6.61 6.21
N ASP A 35 7.69 -7.78 6.45
CA ASP A 35 6.84 -8.44 5.46
C ASP A 35 5.56 -7.63 5.25
N VAL A 36 5.03 -6.99 6.30
CA VAL A 36 3.89 -6.07 6.20
C VAL A 36 4.27 -4.86 5.35
N LEU A 37 5.43 -4.25 5.58
CA LEU A 37 5.88 -3.09 4.80
C LEU A 37 6.14 -3.45 3.33
N ASP A 38 6.76 -4.59 3.06
CA ASP A 38 7.04 -5.06 1.69
C ASP A 38 5.76 -5.39 0.90
N ASN A 39 4.66 -5.71 1.60
CA ASN A 39 3.37 -5.98 0.99
C ASN A 39 2.52 -4.72 0.73
N VAL A 40 3.02 -3.52 1.07
CA VAL A 40 2.33 -2.25 0.81
C VAL A 40 3.09 -1.44 -0.23
N ALA A 41 2.56 -1.40 -1.46
CA ALA A 41 3.02 -0.48 -2.48
C ALA A 41 2.52 0.94 -2.15
N TYR A 42 3.43 1.88 -1.93
CA TYR A 42 3.11 3.27 -1.61
C TYR A 42 3.41 4.19 -2.79
N ALA A 43 2.51 5.12 -3.07
CA ALA A 43 2.73 6.22 -4.01
C ALA A 43 2.13 7.53 -3.48
N ARG A 44 2.80 8.66 -3.71
CA ARG A 44 2.30 9.99 -3.35
C ARG A 44 1.74 10.70 -4.59
N ALA A 45 0.47 11.07 -4.55
CA ALA A 45 -0.13 11.94 -5.56
C ALA A 45 0.10 13.41 -5.19
N TYR A 46 0.52 14.22 -6.16
CA TYR A 46 0.79 15.67 -5.95
C TYR A 46 -0.33 16.56 -6.49
N ASN A 47 -1.15 16.02 -7.39
CA ASN A 47 -2.31 16.65 -8.01
C ASN A 47 -3.21 15.57 -8.63
N THR A 48 -4.34 15.98 -9.18
CA THR A 48 -5.34 15.06 -9.77
C THR A 48 -4.79 14.32 -10.99
N ASP A 49 -4.03 14.97 -11.86
CA ASP A 49 -3.46 14.33 -13.07
C ASP A 49 -2.49 13.20 -12.68
N HIS A 50 -1.57 13.49 -11.76
CA HIS A 50 -0.65 12.48 -11.22
C HIS A 50 -1.41 11.35 -10.51
N GLN A 51 -2.48 11.66 -9.78
CA GLN A 51 -3.31 10.63 -9.15
C GLN A 51 -3.92 9.68 -10.18
N MET A 52 -4.38 10.20 -11.33
CA MET A 52 -4.93 9.39 -12.42
C MET A 52 -3.86 8.51 -13.07
N GLU A 53 -2.66 9.05 -13.31
CA GLU A 53 -1.52 8.26 -13.82
C GLU A 53 -1.15 7.11 -12.86
N LEU A 54 -1.12 7.38 -11.55
CA LEU A 54 -0.86 6.35 -10.54
C LEU A 54 -1.90 5.23 -10.57
N LEU A 55 -3.19 5.55 -10.81
CA LEU A 55 -4.25 4.54 -10.95
C LEU A 55 -4.06 3.65 -12.19
N ILE A 56 -3.61 4.22 -13.31
CA ILE A 56 -3.33 3.45 -14.52
C ILE A 56 -2.15 2.50 -14.28
N ASN A 57 -1.06 3.01 -13.71
CA ASN A 57 0.12 2.20 -13.37
C ASN A 57 -0.23 1.09 -12.36
N ALA A 58 -1.06 1.41 -11.38
CA ALA A 58 -1.60 0.46 -10.41
C ALA A 58 -2.37 -0.68 -11.07
N ALA A 59 -3.28 -0.37 -12.00
CA ALA A 59 -4.05 -1.37 -12.72
C ALA A 59 -3.15 -2.30 -13.54
N ALA A 60 -2.11 -1.76 -14.17
CA ALA A 60 -1.12 -2.56 -14.90
C ALA A 60 -0.36 -3.52 -13.95
N MET A 61 0.17 -3.01 -12.83
CA MET A 61 0.86 -3.84 -11.84
C MET A 61 -0.02 -4.97 -11.28
N MET A 62 -1.30 -4.67 -10.99
CA MET A 62 -2.26 -5.66 -10.51
C MET A 62 -2.63 -6.70 -11.58
N SER A 63 -2.68 -6.30 -12.86
CA SER A 63 -2.93 -7.24 -13.95
C SER A 63 -1.75 -8.17 -14.25
N GLU A 64 -0.51 -7.71 -14.01
CA GLU A 64 0.70 -8.49 -14.27
C GLU A 64 1.04 -9.44 -13.12
N SER A 65 0.67 -9.07 -11.90
CA SER A 65 0.88 -9.88 -10.70
C SER A 65 -0.22 -10.94 -10.59
N ARG A 66 0.04 -12.16 -11.10
CA ARG A 66 -0.80 -13.35 -10.86
C ARG A 66 -0.41 -14.09 -9.59
#